data_AF-A0A9E4ABV5-F1
#
_entry.id   AF-A0A9E4ABV5-F1
#
_cell.length_a   1.000
_cell.length_b   1.000
_cell.length_c   1.000
_cell.angle_alpha   90.00
_cell.angle_beta   90.00
_cell.angle_gamma   90.00
#
_symmetry.space_group_name_H-M   'P 1'
#
loop_
_entity.id
_entity.type
_entity.pdbx_description
1 polymer ?
#
loop_
_entity_poly.entity_id
_entity_poly.type
_entity_poly.pdbx_seq_one_letter_code
_entity_poly.pdbx_strand_id
1 'polypeptide(L)'
;FSTESAIYIGIDSFIYYYEGDRTKFVAPDIYVVLGAEKYPERRSFYTWAEGVVPTVVFEFLSDSTAAQDRGTKLRQYLVDIGVAEYFIHQPEGDKPPEFHGWCRNASGEIEGIPPDAEGGLFSHPLGGLHRQRAAFTTIFT
;
A
#
# COMPACT_ATOMS: atom_id res chain seq x y z
N PHE A 1 5.23 30.00 3.05
CA PHE A 1 5.18 28.68 2.40
C PHE A 1 4.73 27.69 3.45
N SER A 2 3.57 27.04 3.25
CA SER A 2 3.11 26.02 4.19
C SER A 2 4.14 24.88 4.19
N THR A 3 4.67 24.55 5.36
CA THR A 3 5.67 23.49 5.56
C THR A 3 5.04 22.10 5.68
N GLU A 4 3.74 21.96 5.47
CA GLU A 4 3.11 20.65 5.36
C GLU A 4 3.33 20.10 3.95
N SER A 5 4.14 19.05 3.85
CA SER A 5 4.21 18.18 2.67
C SER A 5 2.78 17.79 2.29
N ALA A 6 2.39 18.06 1.04
CA ALA A 6 1.08 17.68 0.54
C ALA A 6 0.96 16.15 0.56
N ILE A 7 -0.11 15.63 1.17
CA ILE A 7 -0.40 14.19 1.23
C ILE A 7 -1.84 13.99 0.75
N TYR A 8 -1.98 13.11 -0.23
CA TYR A 8 -3.27 12.58 -0.66
C TYR A 8 -3.41 11.13 -0.20
N ILE A 9 -4.60 10.77 0.27
CA ILE A 9 -4.95 9.39 0.65
C ILE A 9 -6.19 9.00 -0.16
N GLY A 10 -6.11 7.88 -0.86
CA GLY A 10 -7.21 7.34 -1.63
C GLY A 10 -7.79 6.07 -1.03
N ILE A 11 -9.13 6.13 -0.97
CA ILE A 11 -10.14 5.13 -0.59
C ILE A 11 -10.74 4.32 -1.74
N ASP A 12 -10.57 3.00 -1.91
CA ASP A 12 -11.38 2.19 -2.85
C ASP A 12 -11.64 2.85 -4.23
N SER A 13 -10.59 3.44 -4.84
CA SER A 13 -10.70 4.24 -6.05
C SER A 13 -9.68 3.83 -7.10
N PHE A 14 -10.03 4.05 -8.38
CA PHE A 14 -9.17 3.63 -9.47
C PHE A 14 -7.94 4.52 -9.61
N ILE A 15 -6.80 3.87 -9.82
CA ILE A 15 -5.55 4.50 -10.21
C ILE A 15 -5.25 4.09 -11.64
N TYR A 16 -5.24 5.05 -12.54
CA TYR A 16 -4.80 4.89 -13.92
C TYR A 16 -3.33 5.28 -14.02
N TYR A 17 -2.49 4.32 -14.42
CA TYR A 17 -1.03 4.47 -14.40
C TYR A 17 -0.38 4.51 -15.79
N TYR A 18 -1.19 4.46 -16.86
CA TYR A 18 -0.70 4.58 -18.24
C TYR A 18 -1.57 5.55 -19.03
N GLU A 19 -0.99 6.67 -19.46
CA GLU A 19 -1.71 7.69 -20.23
C GLU A 19 -2.14 7.13 -21.60
N GLY A 20 -3.41 7.34 -21.96
CA GLY A 20 -3.98 6.88 -23.23
C GLY A 20 -4.48 5.44 -23.25
N ASP A 21 -4.18 4.61 -22.24
CA ASP A 21 -4.75 3.25 -22.11
C ASP A 21 -5.55 3.09 -20.82
N ARG A 22 -6.87 3.27 -20.92
CA ARG A 22 -7.80 3.16 -19.79
C ARG A 22 -8.03 1.73 -19.31
N THR A 23 -7.44 0.73 -19.95
CA THR A 23 -7.45 -0.66 -19.44
C THR A 23 -6.38 -0.88 -18.38
N LYS A 24 -5.39 0.02 -18.28
CA LYS A 24 -4.31 -0.01 -17.30
C LYS A 24 -4.72 0.74 -16.04
N PHE A 25 -5.45 0.06 -15.17
CA PHE A 25 -5.80 0.57 -13.85
C PHE A 25 -5.71 -0.49 -12.77
N VAL A 26 -5.62 -0.01 -11.54
CA VAL A 26 -5.71 -0.80 -10.30
C VAL A 26 -6.70 -0.13 -9.35
N ALA A 27 -7.18 -0.88 -8.36
CA ALA A 27 -8.13 -0.42 -7.34
C ALA A 27 -7.65 -0.91 -5.98
N PRO A 28 -6.61 -0.28 -5.39
CA PRO A 28 -6.17 -0.62 -4.05
C PRO A 28 -7.20 -0.20 -3.01
N ASP A 29 -7.26 -0.94 -1.90
CA ASP A 29 -8.08 -0.57 -0.76
C ASP A 29 -7.62 0.77 -0.18
N ILE A 30 -6.31 0.94 0.06
CA ILE A 30 -5.73 2.21 0.52
C ILE A 30 -4.44 2.52 -0.25
N TYR A 31 -4.28 3.77 -0.64
CA TYR A 31 -3.01 4.28 -1.15
C TYR A 31 -2.69 5.67 -0.62
N VAL A 32 -1.40 5.93 -0.43
CA VAL A 32 -0.86 7.20 0.04
C VAL A 32 0.03 7.79 -1.03
N VAL A 33 -0.16 9.07 -1.33
CA VAL A 33 0.61 9.80 -2.32
C VAL A 33 1.25 11.02 -1.66
N LEU A 34 2.57 10.96 -1.46
CA LEU A 34 3.35 12.11 -1.02
C LEU A 34 3.58 13.06 -2.20
N GLY A 35 3.42 14.36 -1.96
CA GLY A 35 3.56 15.40 -2.98
C GLY A 35 2.28 15.71 -3.77
N ALA A 36 1.18 14.98 -3.53
CA ALA A 36 -0.12 15.27 -4.14
C ALA A 36 -1.00 16.13 -3.23
N GLU A 37 -1.73 17.08 -3.81
CA GLU A 37 -2.63 17.96 -3.08
C GLU A 37 -3.77 17.17 -2.42
N LYS A 38 -4.02 17.42 -1.13
CA LYS A 38 -5.08 16.76 -0.38
C LYS A 38 -6.48 16.95 -0.98
N TYR A 39 -6.74 18.13 -1.53
CA TYR A 39 -8.03 18.50 -2.12
C TYR A 39 -7.83 19.04 -3.53
N PRO A 40 -8.84 18.92 -4.41
CA PRO A 40 -10.15 18.28 -4.20
C PRO A 40 -10.04 16.74 -4.06
N GLU A 41 -11.11 16.05 -3.66
CA GLU A 41 -11.11 14.58 -3.71
C GLU A 41 -11.12 14.11 -5.17
N ARG A 42 -10.41 13.01 -5.46
CA ARG A 42 -10.38 12.42 -6.80
C ARG A 42 -11.34 11.23 -6.85
N ARG A 43 -12.25 11.22 -7.84
CA ARG A 43 -13.02 10.01 -8.18
C ARG A 43 -12.15 8.88 -8.73
N SER A 44 -11.05 9.25 -9.38
CA SER A 44 -10.02 8.35 -9.86
C SER A 44 -8.71 9.14 -9.93
N PHE A 45 -7.62 8.48 -9.60
CA PHE A 45 -6.29 9.04 -9.61
C PHE A 45 -5.64 8.77 -10.97
N TYR A 46 -5.16 9.81 -11.64
CA TYR A 46 -4.48 9.69 -12.92
C TYR A 46 -3.05 10.15 -12.74
N THR A 47 -2.11 9.21 -12.74
CA THR A 47 -0.70 9.49 -12.40
C THR A 47 -0.06 10.58 -13.26
N TRP A 48 -0.42 10.66 -14.54
CA TRP A 48 0.06 11.71 -15.46
C TRP A 48 -0.57 13.08 -15.21
N ALA A 49 -1.80 13.15 -14.71
CA ALA A 49 -2.44 14.41 -14.36
C ALA A 49 -1.87 14.99 -13.04
N GLU A 50 -1.47 14.11 -12.14
CA GLU A 50 -0.93 14.46 -10.82
C GLU A 50 0.60 14.63 -10.86
N GLY A 51 1.27 14.08 -11.89
CA GLY A 51 2.74 14.11 -12.02
C GLY A 51 3.48 13.22 -11.02
N VAL A 52 2.75 12.42 -10.26
CA VAL A 52 3.26 11.53 -9.20
C VAL A 52 2.51 10.20 -9.21
N VAL A 53 3.15 9.17 -8.65
CA VAL A 53 2.57 7.83 -8.44
C VAL A 53 2.35 7.58 -6.95
N PRO A 54 1.49 6.61 -6.56
CA PRO A 54 1.35 6.24 -5.16
C PRO A 54 2.68 5.89 -4.53
N THR A 55 2.92 6.42 -3.33
CA THR A 55 4.12 6.14 -2.56
C THR A 55 3.99 4.81 -1.83
N VAL A 56 2.83 4.58 -1.19
CA VAL A 56 2.54 3.37 -0.44
C VAL A 56 1.15 2.85 -0.79
N VAL A 57 1.01 1.54 -0.90
CA VAL A 57 -0.27 0.85 -1.11
C VAL A 57 -0.48 -0.20 -0.02
N PHE A 58 -1.71 -0.29 0.50
CA PHE A 58 -2.15 -1.34 1.41
C PHE A 58 -3.33 -2.09 0.78
N GLU A 59 -3.28 -3.42 0.86
CA GLU A 59 -4.37 -4.31 0.47
C GLU A 59 -4.77 -5.19 1.66
N PHE A 60 -6.07 -5.40 1.83
CA PHE A 60 -6.64 -6.28 2.83
C PHE A 60 -7.06 -7.58 2.14
N LEU A 61 -6.51 -8.70 2.60
CA LEU A 61 -6.72 -9.97 1.94
C LEU A 61 -8.17 -10.43 2.07
N SER A 62 -8.73 -10.86 0.95
CA SER A 62 -9.99 -11.58 0.87
C SER A 62 -9.79 -12.93 0.19
N ASP A 63 -10.70 -13.88 0.42
CA ASP A 63 -10.65 -15.21 -0.18
C ASP A 63 -10.47 -15.21 -1.69
N SER A 64 -11.08 -14.24 -2.38
CA SER A 64 -11.04 -14.13 -3.83
C SER A 64 -9.78 -13.44 -4.36
N THR A 65 -9.12 -12.58 -3.57
CA THR A 65 -7.98 -11.77 -4.04
C THR A 65 -6.63 -12.20 -3.47
N ALA A 66 -6.60 -12.99 -2.39
CA ALA A 66 -5.39 -13.21 -1.62
C ALA A 66 -4.24 -13.87 -2.40
N ALA A 67 -4.53 -14.69 -3.42
CA ALA A 67 -3.50 -15.24 -4.31
C ALA A 67 -2.91 -14.16 -5.24
N GLN A 68 -3.76 -13.23 -5.68
CA GLN A 68 -3.40 -12.14 -6.58
C GLN A 68 -2.60 -11.05 -5.85
N ASP A 69 -3.01 -10.70 -4.63
CA ASP A 69 -2.33 -9.76 -3.74
C ASP A 69 -0.91 -10.24 -3.37
N ARG A 70 -0.75 -11.52 -3.03
CA ARG A 70 0.58 -12.12 -2.75
C ARG A 70 1.47 -12.30 -3.98
N GLY A 71 0.92 -12.15 -5.19
CA GLY A 71 1.60 -12.52 -6.43
C GLY A 71 1.62 -11.38 -7.45
N THR A 72 0.65 -11.38 -8.36
CA THR A 72 0.68 -10.50 -9.54
C THR A 72 0.57 -9.02 -9.18
N LYS A 73 -0.24 -8.66 -8.18
CA LYS A 73 -0.43 -7.25 -7.77
C LYS A 73 0.84 -6.66 -7.18
N LEU A 74 1.58 -7.45 -6.39
CA LEU A 74 2.87 -7.04 -5.82
C LEU A 74 3.85 -6.57 -6.92
N ARG A 75 3.97 -7.33 -8.01
CA ARG A 75 4.82 -6.92 -9.15
C ARG A 75 4.22 -5.71 -9.89
N GLN A 76 2.90 -5.69 -10.08
CA GLN A 76 2.22 -4.58 -10.76
C GLN A 76 2.44 -3.25 -10.02
N TYR A 77 2.25 -3.21 -8.71
CA TYR A 77 2.44 -2.00 -7.92
C TYR A 77 3.92 -1.60 -7.88
N LEU A 78 4.82 -2.51 -7.52
CA LEU A 78 6.23 -2.16 -7.34
C LEU A 78 6.92 -1.90 -8.68
N VAL A 79 6.68 -2.71 -9.71
CA VAL A 79 7.46 -2.62 -10.96
C VAL A 79 6.74 -1.77 -12.00
N ASP A 80 5.49 -2.08 -12.32
CA ASP A 80 4.80 -1.44 -13.45
C ASP A 80 4.35 0.00 -13.11
N ILE A 81 3.89 0.22 -11.88
CA ILE A 81 3.42 1.54 -11.40
C ILE A 81 4.54 2.32 -10.72
N GLY A 82 5.50 1.62 -10.11
CA GLY A 82 6.64 2.23 -9.44
C GLY A 82 6.38 2.63 -7.98
N VAL A 83 5.32 2.10 -7.34
CA VAL A 83 5.00 2.30 -5.91
C VAL A 83 6.22 1.96 -5.04
N ALA A 84 6.55 2.77 -4.04
CA ALA A 84 7.76 2.55 -3.25
C ALA A 84 7.62 1.35 -2.30
N GLU A 85 6.48 1.23 -1.61
CA GLU A 85 6.20 0.14 -0.69
C GLU A 85 4.78 -0.42 -0.87
N TYR A 86 4.65 -1.74 -0.77
CA TYR A 86 3.39 -2.47 -0.90
C TYR A 86 3.18 -3.36 0.32
N PHE A 87 2.03 -3.23 0.97
CA PHE A 87 1.67 -3.99 2.16
C PHE A 87 0.41 -4.81 1.93
N ILE A 88 0.38 -6.01 2.50
CA ILE A 88 -0.84 -6.81 2.62
C ILE A 88 -1.15 -7.08 4.08
N HIS A 89 -2.43 -7.15 4.40
CA HIS A 89 -2.90 -7.47 5.74
C HIS A 89 -4.05 -8.48 5.69
N GLN A 90 -3.87 -9.62 6.34
CA GLN A 90 -4.93 -10.55 6.72
C GLN A 90 -5.26 -10.28 8.19
N PRO A 91 -6.43 -9.73 8.51
CA PRO A 91 -6.85 -9.58 9.90
C PRO A 91 -7.06 -10.95 10.54
N GLU A 92 -6.93 -11.00 11.87
CA GLU A 92 -7.30 -12.16 12.67
C GLU A 92 -8.80 -12.46 12.52
N GLY A 93 -9.12 -13.74 12.40
CA GLY A 93 -10.49 -14.22 12.23
C GLY A 93 -10.48 -15.70 11.85
N ASP A 94 -11.23 -16.06 10.82
CA ASP A 94 -11.29 -17.45 10.32
C ASP A 94 -9.98 -17.95 9.70
N LYS A 95 -9.05 -17.03 9.41
CA LYS A 95 -7.73 -17.31 8.84
C LYS A 95 -6.62 -16.80 9.76
N PRO A 96 -5.44 -17.45 9.75
CA PRO A 96 -4.29 -16.95 10.47
C PRO A 96 -3.96 -15.51 10.05
N PRO A 97 -3.61 -14.63 11.01
CA PRO A 97 -3.22 -13.27 10.68
C PRO A 97 -1.90 -13.25 9.88
N GLU A 98 -1.83 -12.35 8.92
CA GLU A 98 -0.64 -12.08 8.12
C GLU A 98 -0.46 -10.57 7.99
N PHE A 99 0.77 -10.09 8.14
CA PHE A 99 1.12 -8.72 7.80
C PHE A 99 2.51 -8.71 7.16
N HIS A 100 2.54 -8.38 5.87
CA HIS A 100 3.76 -8.41 5.07
C HIS A 100 3.91 -7.11 4.28
N GLY A 101 5.14 -6.70 4.07
CA GLY A 101 5.49 -5.52 3.30
C GLY A 101 6.64 -5.83 2.36
N TRP A 102 6.66 -5.17 1.21
CA TRP A 102 7.72 -5.28 0.21
C TRP A 102 8.09 -3.92 -0.34
N CYS A 103 9.35 -3.77 -0.72
CA CYS A 103 9.89 -2.60 -1.41
C CYS A 103 10.82 -3.05 -2.55
N ARG A 104 11.28 -2.08 -3.35
CA ARG A 104 12.39 -2.31 -4.29
C ARG A 104 13.69 -1.82 -3.65
N ASN A 105 14.72 -2.66 -3.66
CA ASN A 105 16.05 -2.26 -3.25
C ASN A 105 16.74 -1.39 -4.33
N ALA A 106 17.98 -0.98 -4.09
CA ALA A 106 18.74 -0.15 -5.03
C ALA A 106 19.04 -0.82 -6.39
N SER A 107 19.04 -2.15 -6.49
CA SER A 107 19.15 -2.87 -7.78
C SER A 107 17.82 -3.00 -8.51
N GLY A 108 16.71 -2.60 -7.89
CA GLY A 108 15.35 -2.73 -8.41
C GLY A 108 14.71 -4.09 -8.13
N GLU A 109 15.38 -4.96 -7.38
CA GLU A 109 14.83 -6.24 -6.94
C GLU A 109 13.82 -6.03 -5.81
N ILE A 110 12.80 -6.88 -5.80
CA ILE A 110 11.79 -6.86 -4.75
C ILE A 110 12.35 -7.57 -3.51
N GLU A 111 12.31 -6.91 -2.37
CA GLU A 111 12.67 -7.47 -1.07
C GLU A 111 11.52 -7.32 -0.07
N GLY A 112 11.45 -8.24 0.88
CA GLY A 112 10.52 -8.15 1.99
C GLY A 112 11.03 -7.15 3.03
N ILE A 113 10.14 -6.32 3.56
CA ILE A 113 10.41 -5.46 4.71
C ILE A 113 10.42 -6.35 5.95
N PRO A 114 11.55 -6.48 6.67
CA PRO A 114 11.61 -7.35 7.84
C PRO A 114 10.82 -6.75 9.02
N PRO A 115 10.18 -7.58 9.85
CA PRO A 115 9.56 -7.12 11.07
C PRO A 115 10.60 -6.74 12.12
N ASP A 116 10.24 -5.78 12.97
CA ASP A 116 10.97 -5.50 14.20
C ASP A 116 10.72 -6.57 15.29
N ALA A 117 11.29 -6.36 16.48
CA ALA A 117 11.21 -7.30 17.60
C ALA A 117 9.78 -7.56 18.10
N GLU A 118 8.86 -6.63 17.85
CA GLU A 118 7.45 -6.74 18.24
C GLU A 118 6.53 -6.99 17.03
N GLY A 119 7.08 -7.41 15.89
CA GLY A 119 6.32 -7.81 14.71
C GLY A 119 5.78 -6.65 13.86
N GLY A 120 6.28 -5.43 14.05
CA GLY A 120 5.91 -4.25 13.28
C GLY A 120 6.73 -4.09 12.01
N LEU A 121 6.14 -3.50 10.98
CA LEU A 121 6.81 -3.16 9.72
C LEU A 121 7.01 -1.65 9.64
N PHE A 122 8.25 -1.21 9.46
CA PHE A 122 8.58 0.21 9.32
C PHE A 122 8.47 0.63 7.85
N SER A 123 7.67 1.66 7.58
CA SER A 123 7.58 2.30 6.28
C SER A 123 8.58 3.44 6.19
N HIS A 124 9.54 3.34 5.27
CA HIS A 124 10.55 4.38 5.10
C HIS A 124 9.96 5.69 4.55
N PRO A 125 9.10 5.68 3.50
CA PRO A 125 8.52 6.91 2.97
C PRO A 125 7.58 7.61 3.95
N LEU A 126 6.86 6.87 4.79
CA LEU A 126 5.94 7.44 5.76
C LEU A 126 6.63 7.80 7.09
N GLY A 127 7.89 7.40 7.28
CA GLY A 127 8.66 7.65 8.50
C GLY A 127 8.04 7.03 9.75
N GLY A 128 7.26 5.95 9.58
CA GLY A 128 6.35 5.44 10.60
C GLY A 128 6.34 3.92 10.70
N LEU A 129 5.94 3.42 11.88
CA LEU A 129 5.84 2.01 12.19
C LEU A 129 4.39 1.54 12.14
N HIS A 130 4.12 0.50 11.35
CA HIS A 130 2.81 -0.14 11.23
C HIS A 130 2.83 -1.47 11.97
N ARG A 131 1.82 -1.72 12.80
CA ARG A 131 1.71 -2.97 13.56
C ARG A 131 0.31 -3.53 13.40
N GLN A 132 0.23 -4.83 13.22
CA GLN A 132 -0.99 -5.55 13.52
C GLN A 132 -1.14 -5.59 15.05
N ARG A 133 -2.23 -5.03 15.59
CA ARG A 133 -2.53 -5.27 17.01
C ARG A 133 -2.97 -6.72 17.14
N ALA A 134 -2.17 -7.54 17.82
CA ALA A 134 -2.70 -8.79 18.39
C ALA A 134 -3.75 -8.39 19.43
N ALA A 135 -4.99 -8.85 19.27
CA ALA A 135 -5.96 -8.74 20.35
C ALA A 135 -5.47 -9.65 21.48
N PHE A 136 -4.99 -9.07 22.58
CA PHE A 136 -4.68 -9.83 23.79
C PHE A 136 -5.96 -10.52 24.29
N THR A 137 -6.14 -11.81 24.01
CA THR A 137 -7.03 -12.66 24.81
C THR A 137 -6.19 -13.36 25.85
N THR A 138 -6.15 -12.79 27.06
CA THR A 138 -5.90 -13.56 28.27
C THR A 138 -6.69 -12.92 29.40
N ILE A 139 -7.92 -13.41 29.61
CA ILE A 139 -8.48 -13.45 30.95
C ILE A 139 -8.72 -14.94 31.22
N PHE A 140 -7.76 -15.56 31.91
CA PHE A 140 -8.06 -16.74 32.70
C PHE A 140 -8.91 -16.27 33.90
N THR A 141 -10.09 -16.87 34.07
CA THR A 141 -10.74 -17.08 35.38
C THR A 141 -11.46 -18.40 35.33
#